data_AF-A0A9D7PQ31-F1
#
_entry.id   AF-A0A9D7PQ31-F1
#
_cell.length_a   1.000
_cell.length_b   1.000
_cell.length_c   1.000
_cell.angle_alpha   90.00
_cell.angle_beta   90.00
_cell.angle_gamma   90.00
#
_symmetry.space_group_name_H-M   'P 1'
#
loop_
_entity.id
_entity.type
_entity.pdbx_description
1 polymer ?
#
loop_
_entity_poly.entity_id
_entity_poly.type
_entity_poly.pdbx_seq_one_letter_code
_entity_poly.pdbx_strand_id
1 'polypeptide(L)'
;MTFVKIKYSTLALCTSLIVLFSSLVTGQNITAPRAASPAAAVSQTIGISEVKINYSRPAVKGREIWGKLVPYGYNVQNFGAKNPAPWRAGANENTTIEFSHDVRVEGQPVPKGIYGLFFVINQDNTGEVILSKDYRSWGSFWYDPAHDQMHAKISVKDHTATEILTYDFINLSKNTGDLVLNWENKQFPVKIEFAVNDIVMANAAEELKGPTGFSWQGFESAAHYALNEKVNLETALVWNEKAVSQNKSFNTLNTRSGLLKALGRKEEADKIMADALPLATENDLNNYGYQLINEQRVDKAIEIFILNTQKNPTSANGWDSLGEAYALKGDKENAIKNFKKSLSLNPPAGTKANSEKYLKQLGAK
;
A
#
# COMPACT_ATOMS: atom_id res chain seq x y z
N MET A 1 66.13 -56.91 -42.88
CA MET A 1 64.74 -57.06 -42.39
C MET A 1 64.07 -55.71 -42.51
N THR A 2 63.00 -55.68 -43.28
CA THR A 2 62.38 -54.53 -43.93
C THR A 2 61.53 -53.73 -42.93
N PHE A 3 61.69 -52.41 -42.86
CA PHE A 3 60.67 -51.51 -42.31
C PHE A 3 60.20 -50.56 -43.41
N VAL A 4 59.01 -50.86 -43.94
CA VAL A 4 58.28 -50.07 -44.94
C VAL A 4 57.54 -48.95 -44.19
N LYS A 5 57.79 -47.70 -44.59
CA LYS A 5 57.00 -46.52 -44.20
C LYS A 5 55.67 -46.55 -44.96
N ILE A 6 54.55 -46.56 -44.24
CA ILE A 6 53.20 -46.36 -44.81
C ILE A 6 52.76 -44.92 -44.52
N LYS A 7 52.38 -44.21 -45.58
CA LYS A 7 51.76 -42.88 -45.58
C LYS A 7 50.27 -43.03 -45.28
N TYR A 8 49.71 -42.13 -44.46
CA TYR A 8 48.29 -41.78 -44.57
C TYR A 8 48.13 -40.25 -44.55
N SER A 9 47.58 -39.77 -45.66
CA SER A 9 47.13 -38.41 -45.95
C SER A 9 45.76 -38.18 -45.33
N THR A 10 45.62 -37.20 -44.43
CA THR A 10 44.32 -36.71 -43.97
C THR A 10 43.82 -35.63 -44.92
N LEU A 11 42.83 -36.00 -45.74
CA LEU A 11 42.06 -35.12 -46.61
C LEU A 11 40.97 -34.44 -45.77
N ALA A 12 41.04 -33.13 -45.60
CA ALA A 12 40.00 -32.32 -44.95
C ALA A 12 38.83 -32.13 -45.92
N LEU A 13 37.69 -32.74 -45.63
CA LEU A 13 36.46 -32.62 -46.41
C LEU A 13 35.60 -31.48 -45.81
N CYS A 14 35.60 -30.32 -46.46
CA CYS A 14 34.67 -29.22 -46.17
C CYS A 14 33.27 -29.57 -46.70
N THR A 15 32.41 -30.14 -45.85
CA THR A 15 30.96 -30.22 -46.13
C THR A 15 30.29 -28.94 -45.68
N SER A 16 29.97 -28.08 -46.65
CA SER A 16 29.12 -26.90 -46.49
C SER A 16 27.70 -27.34 -46.12
N LEU A 17 27.27 -27.04 -44.90
CA LEU A 17 25.92 -27.30 -44.42
C LEU A 17 25.00 -26.17 -44.91
N ILE A 18 24.32 -26.38 -46.03
CA ILE A 18 23.25 -25.47 -46.49
C ILE A 18 22.04 -25.70 -45.57
N VAL A 19 21.88 -24.80 -44.59
CA VAL A 19 20.67 -24.73 -43.76
C VAL A 19 19.57 -24.09 -44.63
N LEU A 20 18.72 -24.94 -45.22
CA LEU A 20 17.45 -24.52 -45.79
C LEU A 20 16.53 -24.06 -44.65
N PHE A 21 16.52 -22.75 -44.40
CA PHE A 21 15.48 -22.10 -43.61
C PHE A 21 14.16 -22.19 -44.39
N SER A 22 13.33 -23.18 -44.07
CA SER A 22 11.92 -23.14 -44.40
C SER A 22 11.26 -22.11 -43.49
N SER A 23 11.10 -20.89 -44.00
CA SER A 23 10.24 -19.89 -43.37
C SER A 23 8.81 -20.44 -43.33
N LEU A 24 8.32 -20.71 -42.12
CA LEU A 24 6.89 -20.84 -41.87
C LEU A 24 6.23 -19.53 -42.29
N VAL A 25 5.59 -19.53 -43.45
CA VAL A 25 4.66 -18.49 -43.86
C VAL A 25 3.47 -18.59 -42.91
N THR A 26 3.50 -17.81 -41.83
CA THR A 26 2.29 -17.48 -41.09
C THR A 26 1.51 -16.51 -41.98
N GLY A 27 0.30 -16.91 -42.41
CA GLY A 27 -0.58 -16.02 -43.14
C GLY A 27 -0.85 -14.77 -42.29
N GLN A 28 -0.33 -13.63 -42.73
CA GLN A 28 -0.66 -12.34 -42.13
C GLN A 28 -2.07 -11.94 -42.57
N ASN A 29 -3.06 -12.21 -41.71
CA ASN A 29 -4.21 -11.31 -41.67
C ASN A 29 -3.70 -9.96 -41.15
N ILE A 30 -4.04 -8.86 -41.82
CA ILE A 30 -3.71 -7.51 -41.33
C ILE A 30 -4.37 -7.31 -39.95
N THR A 31 -3.64 -6.71 -39.01
CA THR A 31 -4.21 -6.33 -37.71
C THR A 31 -5.24 -5.21 -37.92
N ALA A 32 -6.52 -5.55 -37.88
CA ALA A 32 -7.63 -4.59 -37.98
C ALA A 32 -8.16 -4.20 -36.59
N PRO A 33 -8.70 -2.98 -36.40
CA PRO A 33 -9.32 -2.58 -35.14
C PRO A 33 -10.48 -3.49 -34.74
N ARG A 34 -10.59 -3.84 -33.45
CA ARG A 34 -11.79 -4.51 -32.92
C ARG A 34 -12.98 -3.54 -32.97
N ALA A 35 -13.84 -3.68 -33.97
CA ALA A 35 -15.03 -2.83 -34.13
C ALA A 35 -16.12 -3.10 -33.08
N ALA A 36 -16.17 -4.32 -32.52
CA ALA A 36 -17.11 -4.71 -31.48
C ALA A 36 -16.37 -5.04 -30.18
N SER A 37 -16.90 -4.53 -29.06
CA SER A 37 -16.36 -4.74 -27.71
C SER A 37 -14.85 -4.50 -27.61
N PRO A 38 -14.40 -3.23 -27.73
CA PRO A 38 -12.99 -2.90 -27.63
C PRO A 38 -12.37 -3.43 -26.33
N ALA A 39 -11.08 -3.79 -26.37
CA ALA A 39 -10.34 -4.14 -25.18
C ALA A 39 -10.07 -2.89 -24.32
N ALA A 40 -10.08 -3.05 -23.01
CA ALA A 40 -9.79 -2.02 -22.02
C ALA A 40 -9.09 -2.64 -20.81
N ALA A 41 -8.40 -1.80 -20.05
CA ALA A 41 -7.83 -2.18 -18.77
C ALA A 41 -7.97 -1.03 -17.77
N VAL A 42 -8.10 -1.38 -16.49
CA VAL A 42 -8.04 -0.45 -15.37
C VAL A 42 -7.11 -1.05 -14.30
N SER A 43 -6.31 -0.20 -13.66
CA SER A 43 -5.44 -0.61 -12.56
C SER A 43 -5.62 0.34 -11.39
N GLN A 44 -5.52 -0.19 -10.17
CA GLN A 44 -5.61 0.59 -8.94
C GLN A 44 -4.62 0.07 -7.91
N THR A 45 -3.87 0.98 -7.31
CA THR A 45 -3.07 0.69 -6.13
C THR A 45 -3.91 0.87 -4.87
N ILE A 46 -4.03 -0.18 -4.05
CA ILE A 46 -4.65 -0.17 -2.72
C ILE A 46 -3.54 -0.44 -1.70
N GLY A 47 -3.23 0.56 -0.88
CA GLY A 47 -2.03 0.53 -0.04
C GLY A 47 -0.75 0.47 -0.90
N ILE A 48 -0.06 -0.66 -0.87
CA ILE A 48 1.14 -0.93 -1.69
C ILE A 48 0.93 -2.06 -2.71
N SER A 49 -0.30 -2.53 -2.85
CA SER A 49 -0.67 -3.64 -3.72
C SER A 49 -1.47 -3.13 -4.91
N GLU A 50 -1.27 -3.74 -6.07
CA GLU A 50 -1.93 -3.36 -7.32
C GLU A 50 -2.99 -4.40 -7.67
N VAL A 51 -4.16 -3.93 -8.08
CA VAL A 51 -5.23 -4.72 -8.68
C VAL A 51 -5.42 -4.26 -10.11
N LYS A 52 -5.31 -5.17 -11.07
CA LYS A 52 -5.47 -4.86 -12.50
C LYS A 52 -6.56 -5.71 -13.13
N ILE A 53 -7.45 -5.05 -13.87
CA ILE A 53 -8.50 -5.69 -14.66
C ILE A 53 -8.20 -5.53 -16.14
N ASN A 54 -8.22 -6.62 -16.90
CA ASN A 54 -8.21 -6.59 -18.37
C ASN A 54 -9.50 -7.20 -18.89
N TYR A 55 -10.21 -6.48 -19.75
CA TYR A 55 -11.55 -6.86 -20.18
C TYR A 55 -11.86 -6.35 -21.60
N SER A 56 -12.89 -6.91 -22.22
CA SER A 56 -13.53 -6.29 -23.40
C SER A 56 -14.87 -5.70 -23.02
N ARG A 57 -15.14 -4.48 -23.47
CA ARG A 57 -16.31 -3.67 -23.03
C ARG A 57 -17.45 -3.60 -24.05
N PRO A 58 -18.45 -4.51 -24.00
CA PRO A 58 -19.62 -4.43 -24.88
C PRO A 58 -20.47 -3.19 -24.57
N ALA A 59 -21.16 -2.67 -25.59
CA ALA A 59 -22.13 -1.57 -25.46
C ALA A 59 -23.57 -2.11 -25.39
N VAL A 60 -24.50 -1.46 -24.67
CA VAL A 60 -25.89 -1.91 -24.55
C VAL A 60 -26.57 -1.98 -25.91
N LYS A 61 -26.47 -0.91 -26.72
CA LYS A 61 -27.03 -0.81 -28.08
C LYS A 61 -28.54 -1.13 -28.16
N GLY A 62 -29.31 -0.68 -27.17
CA GLY A 62 -30.76 -0.91 -27.10
C GLY A 62 -31.18 -2.37 -26.90
N ARG A 63 -30.25 -3.26 -26.51
CA ARG A 63 -30.53 -4.66 -26.21
C ARG A 63 -30.96 -4.81 -24.76
N GLU A 64 -31.86 -5.75 -24.50
CA GLU A 64 -32.16 -6.20 -23.15
C GLU A 64 -30.97 -7.01 -22.62
N ILE A 65 -30.35 -6.53 -21.53
CA ILE A 65 -29.11 -7.11 -21.02
C ILE A 65 -29.41 -8.25 -20.04
N TRP A 66 -30.09 -7.95 -18.93
CA TRP A 66 -30.31 -8.90 -17.84
C TRP A 66 -31.45 -9.86 -18.14
N GLY A 67 -31.22 -11.16 -17.97
CA GLY A 67 -32.17 -12.22 -18.30
C GLY A 67 -32.24 -12.59 -19.79
N LYS A 68 -31.54 -11.86 -20.67
CA LYS A 68 -31.42 -12.17 -22.10
C LYS A 68 -29.97 -12.34 -22.52
N LEU A 69 -29.25 -11.23 -22.73
CA LEU A 69 -27.86 -11.28 -23.16
C LEU A 69 -26.94 -11.85 -22.07
N VAL A 70 -27.22 -11.47 -20.82
CA VAL A 70 -26.66 -12.07 -19.61
C VAL A 70 -27.79 -12.84 -18.94
N PRO A 71 -27.86 -14.17 -19.11
CA PRO A 71 -28.86 -14.99 -18.43
C PRO A 71 -28.72 -14.85 -16.90
N TYR A 72 -29.83 -14.98 -16.19
CA TYR A 72 -29.80 -15.11 -14.74
C TYR A 72 -29.30 -16.50 -14.34
N GLY A 73 -28.55 -16.58 -13.24
CA GLY A 73 -27.94 -17.81 -12.76
C GLY A 73 -26.78 -18.30 -13.65
N TYR A 74 -26.46 -19.58 -13.51
CA TYR A 74 -25.53 -20.27 -14.39
C TYR A 74 -26.21 -20.64 -15.70
N ASN A 75 -25.47 -20.56 -16.81
CA ASN A 75 -26.00 -20.92 -18.12
C ASN A 75 -25.15 -22.00 -18.80
N VAL A 76 -25.81 -22.93 -19.48
CA VAL A 76 -25.12 -23.95 -20.28
C VAL A 76 -24.90 -23.39 -21.68
N GLN A 77 -23.64 -23.34 -22.09
CA GLN A 77 -23.27 -22.86 -23.42
C GLN A 77 -23.52 -23.96 -24.47
N ASN A 78 -24.04 -23.57 -25.64
CA ASN A 78 -24.29 -24.50 -26.76
C ASN A 78 -23.00 -25.07 -27.39
N PHE A 79 -21.85 -24.47 -27.06
CA PHE A 79 -20.52 -24.83 -27.52
C PHE A 79 -19.55 -24.85 -26.33
N GLY A 80 -18.42 -25.56 -26.42
CA GLY A 80 -17.44 -25.68 -25.33
C GLY A 80 -17.66 -26.88 -24.42
N ALA A 81 -17.32 -26.74 -23.13
CA ALA A 81 -17.41 -27.77 -22.09
C ALA A 81 -18.85 -28.21 -21.78
N LYS A 82 -19.86 -27.42 -22.17
CA LYS A 82 -21.30 -27.70 -21.99
C LYS A 82 -21.73 -27.96 -20.54
N ASN A 83 -20.93 -27.55 -19.57
CA ASN A 83 -21.33 -27.47 -18.17
C ASN A 83 -21.99 -26.11 -17.86
N PRO A 84 -22.75 -25.99 -16.75
CA PRO A 84 -23.25 -24.71 -16.28
C PRO A 84 -22.08 -23.75 -16.02
N ALA A 85 -22.11 -22.57 -16.63
CA ALA A 85 -21.04 -21.58 -16.55
C ALA A 85 -21.56 -20.19 -16.14
N PRO A 86 -20.80 -19.44 -15.34
CA PRO A 86 -21.12 -18.07 -14.97
C PRO A 86 -20.83 -17.10 -16.12
N TRP A 87 -21.30 -15.86 -16.00
CA TRP A 87 -21.03 -14.83 -16.99
C TRP A 87 -19.59 -14.31 -16.86
N ARG A 88 -18.84 -14.32 -17.96
CA ARG A 88 -17.46 -13.79 -18.10
C ARG A 88 -17.27 -12.29 -17.82
N ALA A 89 -18.31 -11.60 -17.37
CA ALA A 89 -18.24 -10.22 -16.93
C ALA A 89 -17.68 -9.24 -17.99
N GLY A 90 -17.96 -9.51 -19.28
CA GLY A 90 -17.32 -8.84 -20.41
C GLY A 90 -17.67 -9.49 -21.75
N ALA A 91 -16.81 -9.30 -22.75
CA ALA A 91 -16.94 -9.87 -24.10
C ALA A 91 -15.63 -10.53 -24.56
N ASN A 92 -15.72 -11.35 -25.62
CA ASN A 92 -14.57 -12.04 -26.23
C ASN A 92 -13.86 -12.98 -25.24
N GLU A 93 -12.59 -12.74 -24.96
CA GLU A 93 -11.79 -13.44 -23.95
C GLU A 93 -12.36 -13.26 -22.54
N ASN A 94 -11.92 -14.12 -21.62
CA ASN A 94 -12.26 -13.96 -20.22
C ASN A 94 -11.79 -12.61 -19.67
N THR A 95 -12.61 -11.98 -18.83
CA THR A 95 -12.14 -10.83 -18.04
C THR A 95 -11.12 -11.35 -17.04
N THR A 96 -9.98 -10.71 -16.93
CA THR A 96 -8.96 -11.11 -15.95
C THR A 96 -8.83 -10.08 -14.84
N ILE A 97 -8.60 -10.57 -13.63
CA ILE A 97 -8.19 -9.80 -12.46
C ILE A 97 -6.84 -10.31 -11.98
N GLU A 98 -5.91 -9.39 -11.78
CA GLU A 98 -4.55 -9.65 -11.35
C GLU A 98 -4.28 -8.94 -10.02
N PHE A 99 -3.71 -9.66 -9.06
CA PHE A 99 -3.32 -9.14 -7.76
C PHE A 99 -1.81 -9.25 -7.58
N SER A 100 -1.15 -8.16 -7.19
CA SER A 100 0.30 -8.17 -6.94
C SER A 100 0.70 -8.83 -5.61
N HIS A 101 -0.24 -8.96 -4.68
CA HIS A 101 -0.06 -9.57 -3.36
C HIS A 101 -1.26 -10.46 -2.99
N ASP A 102 -1.07 -11.32 -1.98
CA ASP A 102 -2.18 -12.07 -1.40
C ASP A 102 -3.23 -11.10 -0.87
N VAL A 103 -4.50 -11.44 -1.06
CA VAL A 103 -5.62 -10.51 -0.92
C VAL A 103 -6.82 -11.19 -0.27
N ARG A 104 -7.72 -10.39 0.28
CA ARG A 104 -9.08 -10.82 0.59
C ARG A 104 -10.07 -10.22 -0.38
N VAL A 105 -10.86 -11.06 -1.01
CA VAL A 105 -11.98 -10.64 -1.88
C VAL A 105 -13.26 -11.06 -1.19
N GLU A 106 -14.15 -10.12 -0.90
CA GLU A 106 -15.38 -10.38 -0.10
C GLU A 106 -15.08 -11.17 1.20
N GLY A 107 -13.95 -10.85 1.84
CA GLY A 107 -13.47 -11.50 3.08
C GLY A 107 -12.77 -12.85 2.90
N GLN A 108 -12.80 -13.46 1.70
CA GLN A 108 -12.15 -14.74 1.44
C GLN A 108 -10.69 -14.58 0.99
N PRO A 109 -9.76 -15.40 1.51
CA PRO A 109 -8.35 -15.31 1.13
C PRO A 109 -8.11 -15.81 -0.29
N VAL A 110 -7.35 -15.05 -1.07
CA VAL A 110 -6.94 -15.35 -2.45
C VAL A 110 -5.44 -15.10 -2.56
N PRO A 111 -4.65 -16.10 -3.00
CA PRO A 111 -3.23 -15.88 -3.27
C PRO A 111 -3.01 -14.83 -4.36
N LYS A 112 -1.83 -14.20 -4.38
CA LYS A 112 -1.43 -13.35 -5.51
C LYS A 112 -1.45 -14.14 -6.83
N GLY A 113 -1.82 -13.48 -7.92
CA GLY A 113 -1.86 -14.11 -9.22
C GLY A 113 -2.89 -13.49 -10.16
N ILE A 114 -3.05 -14.13 -11.32
CA ILE A 114 -4.02 -13.75 -12.35
C ILE A 114 -5.15 -14.77 -12.33
N TYR A 115 -6.39 -14.29 -12.32
CA TYR A 115 -7.60 -15.08 -12.29
C TYR A 115 -8.59 -14.63 -13.36
N GLY A 116 -9.40 -15.57 -13.84
CA GLY A 116 -10.60 -15.27 -14.61
C GLY A 116 -11.69 -14.73 -13.68
N LEU A 117 -12.25 -13.57 -13.99
CA LEU A 117 -13.30 -12.92 -13.22
C LEU A 117 -14.66 -13.22 -13.85
N PHE A 118 -15.53 -13.87 -13.07
CA PHE A 118 -16.89 -14.16 -13.48
C PHE A 118 -17.89 -13.64 -12.46
N PHE A 119 -19.11 -13.37 -12.95
CA PHE A 119 -20.26 -13.06 -12.11
C PHE A 119 -21.43 -13.99 -12.40
N VAL A 120 -22.20 -14.24 -11.36
CA VAL A 120 -23.57 -14.74 -11.45
C VAL A 120 -24.49 -13.62 -10.98
N ILE A 121 -25.61 -13.42 -11.68
CA ILE A 121 -26.68 -12.50 -11.26
C ILE A 121 -27.99 -13.27 -11.21
N ASN A 122 -28.77 -13.06 -10.15
CA ASN A 122 -30.11 -13.61 -9.98
C ASN A 122 -31.16 -12.51 -10.17
N GLN A 123 -32.42 -12.90 -10.33
CA GLN A 123 -33.54 -11.97 -10.57
C GLN A 123 -33.78 -10.99 -9.42
N ASP A 124 -33.39 -11.36 -8.19
CA ASP A 124 -33.55 -10.57 -6.97
C ASP A 124 -32.33 -9.67 -6.68
N ASN A 125 -31.47 -9.44 -7.68
CA ASN A 125 -30.21 -8.70 -7.57
C ASN A 125 -29.19 -9.32 -6.58
N THR A 126 -29.39 -10.56 -6.13
CA THR A 126 -28.31 -11.33 -5.51
C THR A 126 -27.42 -11.92 -6.59
N GLY A 127 -26.19 -12.28 -6.22
CA GLY A 127 -25.26 -12.86 -7.18
C GLY A 127 -24.03 -13.44 -6.52
N GLU A 128 -23.07 -13.81 -7.37
CA GLU A 128 -21.77 -14.32 -6.94
C GLU A 128 -20.66 -13.66 -7.76
N VAL A 129 -19.54 -13.38 -7.11
CA VAL A 129 -18.25 -13.18 -7.77
C VAL A 129 -17.44 -14.46 -7.67
N ILE A 130 -16.82 -14.85 -8.78
CA ILE A 130 -16.06 -16.08 -8.89
C ILE A 130 -14.71 -15.74 -9.51
N LEU A 131 -13.64 -16.23 -8.88
CA LEU A 131 -12.30 -16.18 -9.45
C LEU A 131 -11.85 -17.57 -9.83
N SER A 132 -11.52 -17.76 -11.10
CA SER A 132 -11.07 -19.04 -11.64
C SER A 132 -9.59 -19.01 -12.01
N LYS A 133 -8.88 -20.12 -11.81
CA LYS A 133 -7.48 -20.27 -12.26
C LYS A 133 -7.37 -20.36 -13.79
N ASP A 134 -8.47 -20.64 -14.48
CA ASP A 134 -8.54 -20.69 -15.95
C ASP A 134 -8.77 -19.30 -16.57
N TYR A 135 -7.75 -18.44 -16.50
CA TYR A 135 -7.85 -17.05 -16.93
C TYR A 135 -7.57 -16.81 -18.42
N ARG A 136 -7.11 -17.83 -19.18
CA ARG A 136 -6.75 -17.70 -20.60
C ARG A 136 -7.85 -18.13 -21.56
N SER A 137 -8.98 -18.59 -21.03
CA SER A 137 -10.08 -19.15 -21.82
C SER A 137 -10.83 -18.08 -22.62
N TRP A 138 -11.40 -18.49 -23.75
CA TRP A 138 -12.35 -17.64 -24.48
C TRP A 138 -13.69 -17.62 -23.75
N GLY A 139 -14.05 -16.48 -23.17
CA GLY A 139 -15.25 -16.30 -22.38
C GLY A 139 -15.44 -17.37 -21.30
N SER A 140 -16.67 -17.90 -21.20
CA SER A 140 -17.04 -18.96 -20.24
C SER A 140 -17.15 -20.36 -20.85
N PHE A 141 -16.75 -20.55 -22.12
CA PHE A 141 -17.04 -21.79 -22.86
C PHE A 141 -16.31 -23.01 -22.30
N TRP A 142 -15.15 -22.80 -21.67
CA TRP A 142 -14.33 -23.85 -21.07
C TRP A 142 -14.23 -23.67 -19.55
N TYR A 143 -15.22 -23.03 -18.93
CA TYR A 143 -15.27 -22.89 -17.49
C TYR A 143 -15.29 -24.28 -16.83
N ASP A 144 -14.50 -24.48 -15.78
CA ASP A 144 -14.51 -25.69 -14.96
C ASP A 144 -14.54 -25.28 -13.47
N PRO A 145 -15.62 -25.58 -12.73
CA PRO A 145 -15.71 -25.22 -11.32
C PRO A 145 -14.61 -25.90 -10.46
N ALA A 146 -14.00 -26.98 -10.93
CA ALA A 146 -12.87 -27.61 -10.24
C ALA A 146 -11.62 -26.70 -10.20
N HIS A 147 -11.54 -25.70 -11.06
CA HIS A 147 -10.44 -24.74 -11.13
C HIS A 147 -10.74 -23.40 -10.45
N ASP A 148 -11.88 -23.28 -9.78
CA ASP A 148 -12.22 -22.07 -9.05
C ASP A 148 -11.37 -21.90 -7.80
N GLN A 149 -10.83 -20.69 -7.65
CA GLN A 149 -10.08 -20.27 -6.48
C GLN A 149 -11.01 -19.80 -5.37
N MET A 150 -12.13 -19.16 -5.72
CA MET A 150 -13.10 -18.67 -4.76
C MET A 150 -14.48 -18.42 -5.37
N HIS A 151 -15.49 -18.43 -4.50
CA HIS A 151 -16.85 -17.97 -4.77
C HIS A 151 -17.30 -17.13 -3.59
N ALA A 152 -17.80 -15.93 -3.83
CA ALA A 152 -18.39 -15.11 -2.79
C ALA A 152 -19.71 -14.49 -3.23
N LYS A 153 -20.67 -14.45 -2.30
CA LYS A 153 -21.96 -13.82 -2.56
C LYS A 153 -21.80 -12.31 -2.62
N ILE A 154 -22.46 -11.69 -3.59
CA ILE A 154 -22.51 -10.23 -3.73
C ILE A 154 -23.95 -9.75 -3.87
N SER A 155 -24.17 -8.47 -3.58
CA SER A 155 -25.42 -7.78 -3.85
C SER A 155 -25.22 -6.80 -5.00
N VAL A 156 -25.89 -7.06 -6.12
CA VAL A 156 -25.91 -6.19 -7.29
C VAL A 156 -26.78 -4.97 -6.97
N LYS A 157 -26.29 -3.79 -7.32
CA LYS A 157 -27.01 -2.54 -7.07
C LYS A 157 -27.59 -1.99 -8.35
N ASP A 158 -28.72 -1.30 -8.25
CA ASP A 158 -29.16 -0.43 -9.33
C ASP A 158 -28.18 0.76 -9.47
N HIS A 159 -27.97 1.18 -10.71
CA HIS A 159 -26.99 2.19 -11.07
C HIS A 159 -27.50 3.04 -12.24
N THR A 160 -26.98 4.26 -12.37
CA THR A 160 -27.25 5.12 -13.53
C THR A 160 -26.83 4.42 -14.82
N ALA A 161 -27.67 4.51 -15.86
CA ALA A 161 -27.46 3.83 -17.13
C ALA A 161 -26.04 4.07 -17.69
N THR A 162 -25.28 3.01 -17.89
CA THR A 162 -23.92 3.00 -18.43
C THR A 162 -23.90 2.25 -19.76
N GLU A 163 -23.76 2.99 -20.87
CA GLU A 163 -23.87 2.42 -22.22
C GLU A 163 -22.78 1.39 -22.52
N ILE A 164 -21.54 1.63 -22.07
CA ILE A 164 -20.39 0.76 -22.32
C ILE A 164 -19.95 0.14 -21.00
N LEU A 165 -19.92 -1.20 -20.92
CA LEU A 165 -19.47 -1.92 -19.73
C LEU A 165 -18.12 -1.36 -19.26
N THR A 166 -18.04 -0.95 -18.01
CA THR A 166 -16.86 -0.27 -17.48
C THR A 166 -16.55 -0.79 -16.09
N TYR A 167 -15.27 -1.09 -15.84
CA TYR A 167 -14.74 -1.35 -14.51
C TYR A 167 -14.12 -0.09 -13.93
N ASP A 168 -14.31 0.11 -12.63
CA ASP A 168 -13.74 1.22 -11.85
C ASP A 168 -13.45 0.77 -10.41
N PHE A 169 -12.74 1.59 -9.64
CA PHE A 169 -12.47 1.38 -8.23
C PHE A 169 -13.02 2.55 -7.40
N ILE A 170 -13.84 2.24 -6.40
CA ILE A 170 -14.46 3.22 -5.51
C ILE A 170 -14.17 2.89 -4.04
N ASN A 171 -14.55 3.78 -3.12
CA ASN A 171 -14.44 3.58 -1.67
C ASN A 171 -13.01 3.20 -1.19
N LEU A 172 -12.00 3.84 -1.78
CA LEU A 172 -10.60 3.57 -1.46
C LEU A 172 -10.27 4.01 -0.02
N SER A 173 -9.52 3.16 0.67
CA SER A 173 -8.92 3.43 1.96
C SER A 173 -7.43 3.03 1.95
N LYS A 174 -6.77 3.07 3.12
CA LYS A 174 -5.38 2.65 3.22
C LYS A 174 -5.15 1.17 2.90
N ASN A 175 -6.18 0.32 3.07
CA ASN A 175 -6.07 -1.14 2.94
C ASN A 175 -7.21 -1.79 2.15
N THR A 176 -8.24 -1.04 1.75
CA THR A 176 -9.40 -1.56 1.03
C THR A 176 -9.78 -0.73 -0.18
N GLY A 177 -10.51 -1.33 -1.10
CA GLY A 177 -11.20 -0.66 -2.20
C GLY A 177 -12.28 -1.58 -2.78
N ASP A 178 -13.32 -0.99 -3.36
CA ASP A 178 -14.38 -1.75 -4.01
C ASP A 178 -14.14 -1.70 -5.53
N LEU A 179 -13.87 -2.85 -6.14
CA LEU A 179 -13.96 -3.01 -7.60
C LEU A 179 -15.44 -2.96 -7.98
N VAL A 180 -15.79 -2.17 -8.99
CA VAL A 180 -17.15 -2.11 -9.51
C VAL A 180 -17.18 -2.39 -11.00
N LEU A 181 -18.08 -3.27 -11.44
CA LEU A 181 -18.52 -3.36 -12.84
C LEU A 181 -19.81 -2.56 -12.99
N ASN A 182 -19.82 -1.55 -13.86
CA ASN A 182 -20.99 -0.77 -14.23
C ASN A 182 -21.41 -1.09 -15.67
N TRP A 183 -22.65 -1.54 -15.88
CA TRP A 183 -23.19 -1.74 -17.22
C TRP A 183 -24.71 -1.67 -17.24
N GLU A 184 -25.27 -1.02 -18.25
CA GLU A 184 -26.69 -0.65 -18.28
C GLU A 184 -27.06 -0.03 -16.91
N ASN A 185 -28.07 -0.55 -16.23
CA ASN A 185 -28.56 -0.03 -14.95
C ASN A 185 -28.08 -0.81 -13.73
N LYS A 186 -27.01 -1.62 -13.83
CA LYS A 186 -26.49 -2.42 -12.72
C LYS A 186 -25.03 -2.09 -12.39
N GLN A 187 -24.73 -2.20 -11.10
CA GLN A 187 -23.38 -2.15 -10.54
C GLN A 187 -23.10 -3.41 -9.73
N PHE A 188 -21.94 -4.03 -9.96
CA PHE A 188 -21.46 -5.22 -9.24
C PHE A 188 -20.28 -4.81 -8.36
N PRO A 189 -20.53 -4.45 -7.09
CA PRO A 189 -19.45 -4.14 -6.15
C PRO A 189 -18.79 -5.42 -5.64
N VAL A 190 -17.47 -5.41 -5.60
CA VAL A 190 -16.61 -6.46 -5.03
C VAL A 190 -15.57 -5.80 -4.15
N LYS A 191 -15.66 -6.02 -2.84
CA LYS A 191 -14.71 -5.52 -1.85
C LYS A 191 -13.40 -6.27 -1.92
N ILE A 192 -12.32 -5.51 -2.00
CA ILE A 192 -10.94 -6.00 -2.03
C ILE A 192 -10.20 -5.41 -0.83
N GLU A 193 -9.46 -6.25 -0.11
CA GLU A 193 -8.71 -5.88 1.09
C GLU A 193 -7.33 -6.51 1.10
N PHE A 194 -6.31 -5.71 1.39
CA PHE A 194 -4.94 -6.15 1.55
C PHE A 194 -4.48 -6.01 3.00
N ALA A 195 -3.71 -6.99 3.49
CA ALA A 195 -3.03 -6.91 4.78
C ALA A 195 -1.78 -6.02 4.67
N VAL A 196 -1.98 -4.72 4.41
CA VAL A 196 -0.91 -3.77 4.06
C VAL A 196 0.23 -3.79 5.06
N ASN A 197 -0.08 -3.80 6.37
CA ASN A 197 0.94 -3.81 7.40
C ASN A 197 1.79 -5.09 7.34
N ASP A 198 1.18 -6.24 7.15
CA ASP A 198 1.90 -7.52 7.05
C ASP A 198 2.79 -7.54 5.80
N ILE A 199 2.31 -7.00 4.68
CA ILE A 199 3.08 -6.90 3.43
C ILE A 199 4.29 -5.98 3.63
N VAL A 200 4.11 -4.78 4.20
CA VAL A 200 5.21 -3.85 4.45
C VAL A 200 6.24 -4.47 5.40
N MET A 201 5.79 -5.14 6.47
CA MET A 201 6.69 -5.79 7.42
C MET A 201 7.46 -6.95 6.80
N ALA A 202 6.83 -7.76 5.94
CA ALA A 202 7.50 -8.83 5.21
C ALA A 202 8.52 -8.27 4.20
N ASN A 203 8.17 -7.24 3.44
CA ASN A 203 9.07 -6.59 2.50
C ASN A 203 10.29 -5.98 3.23
N ALA A 204 10.06 -5.27 4.34
CA ALA A 204 11.14 -4.71 5.15
C ALA A 204 12.10 -5.81 5.64
N ALA A 205 11.58 -6.96 6.09
CA ALA A 205 12.41 -8.08 6.54
C ALA A 205 13.31 -8.64 5.43
N GLU A 206 12.85 -8.69 4.18
CA GLU A 206 13.66 -9.12 3.03
C GLU A 206 14.62 -8.03 2.54
N GLU A 207 14.16 -6.78 2.43
CA GLU A 207 14.98 -5.64 1.98
C GLU A 207 16.16 -5.37 2.91
N LEU A 208 15.96 -5.54 4.22
CA LEU A 208 17.01 -5.41 5.23
C LEU A 208 18.09 -6.51 5.16
N LYS A 209 17.92 -7.54 4.32
CA LYS A 209 18.99 -8.50 4.00
C LYS A 209 19.88 -8.01 2.85
N GLY A 210 19.46 -6.97 2.12
CA GLY A 210 20.16 -6.37 1.00
C GLY A 210 20.83 -5.03 1.35
N PRO A 211 21.16 -4.19 0.34
CA PRO A 211 21.83 -2.90 0.53
C PRO A 211 21.17 -1.97 1.55
N THR A 212 19.83 -2.00 1.64
CA THR A 212 19.05 -1.22 2.63
C THR A 212 19.50 -1.54 4.06
N GLY A 213 19.79 -2.81 4.35
CA GLY A 213 20.27 -3.30 5.64
C GLY A 213 21.75 -3.00 5.95
N PHE A 214 22.50 -2.40 5.03
CA PHE A 214 23.86 -1.91 5.33
C PHE A 214 23.87 -0.50 5.92
N SER A 215 22.69 0.14 6.02
CA SER A 215 22.53 1.49 6.53
C SER A 215 21.61 1.52 7.74
N TRP A 216 21.88 2.43 8.69
CA TRP A 216 21.02 2.62 9.85
C TRP A 216 19.63 3.13 9.45
N GLN A 217 19.54 3.89 8.35
CA GLN A 217 18.31 4.45 7.81
C GLN A 217 17.31 3.37 7.41
N GLY A 218 17.79 2.26 6.83
CA GLY A 218 16.92 1.13 6.48
C GLY A 218 16.24 0.54 7.71
N PHE A 219 17.03 0.19 8.72
CA PHE A 219 16.52 -0.36 9.98
C PHE A 219 15.62 0.63 10.72
N GLU A 220 16.00 1.91 10.75
CA GLU A 220 15.24 2.95 11.40
C GLU A 220 13.90 3.19 10.71
N SER A 221 13.86 3.24 9.38
CA SER A 221 12.62 3.39 8.61
C SER A 221 11.64 2.25 8.88
N ALA A 222 12.13 1.01 8.88
CA ALA A 222 11.32 -0.18 9.16
C ALA A 222 10.77 -0.18 10.61
N ALA A 223 11.62 0.17 11.58
CA ALA A 223 11.20 0.27 12.98
C ALA A 223 10.20 1.41 13.22
N HIS A 224 10.40 2.55 12.57
CA HIS A 224 9.51 3.70 12.67
C HIS A 224 8.15 3.44 12.03
N TYR A 225 8.10 2.74 10.88
CA TYR A 225 6.83 2.28 10.29
C TYR A 225 6.05 1.41 11.27
N ALA A 226 6.70 0.40 11.83
CA ALA A 226 6.11 -0.52 12.80
C ALA A 226 5.61 0.20 14.07
N LEU A 227 6.34 1.20 14.56
CA LEU A 227 5.91 2.06 15.66
C LEU A 227 4.62 2.84 15.32
N ASN A 228 4.56 3.47 14.15
CA ASN A 228 3.42 4.28 13.73
C ASN A 228 2.15 3.46 13.53
N GLU A 229 2.27 2.31 12.87
CA GLU A 229 1.15 1.40 12.64
C GLU A 229 0.87 0.48 13.83
N LYS A 230 1.72 0.51 14.86
CA LYS A 230 1.64 -0.31 16.08
C LYS A 230 1.61 -1.81 15.80
N VAL A 231 2.42 -2.26 14.85
CA VAL A 231 2.54 -3.66 14.42
C VAL A 231 3.94 -4.20 14.70
N ASN A 232 4.06 -5.48 15.01
CA ASN A 232 5.34 -6.19 15.13
C ASN A 232 6.39 -5.45 15.99
N LEU A 233 5.95 -4.84 17.10
CA LEU A 233 6.75 -3.93 17.91
C LEU A 233 8.04 -4.56 18.46
N GLU A 234 8.03 -5.84 18.80
CA GLU A 234 9.23 -6.56 19.24
C GLU A 234 10.25 -6.72 18.11
N THR A 235 9.81 -7.05 16.90
CA THR A 235 10.68 -7.09 15.71
C THR A 235 11.24 -5.71 15.40
N ALA A 236 10.40 -4.68 15.50
CA ALA A 236 10.81 -3.29 15.30
C ALA A 236 11.87 -2.84 16.32
N LEU A 237 11.77 -3.29 17.58
CA LEU A 237 12.77 -3.01 18.60
C LEU A 237 14.14 -3.62 18.25
N VAL A 238 14.16 -4.84 17.70
CA VAL A 238 15.38 -5.48 17.21
C VAL A 238 15.99 -4.70 16.04
N TRP A 239 15.17 -4.25 15.09
CA TRP A 239 15.66 -3.41 13.97
C TRP A 239 16.18 -2.07 14.46
N ASN A 240 15.45 -1.37 15.32
CA ASN A 240 15.92 -0.10 15.88
C ASN A 240 17.22 -0.28 16.68
N GLU A 241 17.42 -1.41 17.37
CA GLU A 241 18.71 -1.68 18.03
C GLU A 241 19.88 -1.75 17.03
N LYS A 242 19.67 -2.33 15.84
CA LYS A 242 20.66 -2.27 14.75
C LYS A 242 20.90 -0.83 14.29
N ALA A 243 19.85 -0.03 14.13
CA ALA A 243 19.97 1.39 13.76
C ALA A 243 20.79 2.17 14.81
N VAL A 244 20.44 2.05 16.10
CA VAL A 244 21.15 2.70 17.22
C VAL A 244 22.62 2.27 17.30
N SER A 245 22.92 1.00 17.04
CA SER A 245 24.31 0.50 17.06
C SER A 245 25.20 1.11 15.99
N GLN A 246 24.62 1.52 14.85
CA GLN A 246 25.33 2.13 13.74
C GLN A 246 25.34 3.66 13.84
N ASN A 247 24.24 4.25 14.32
CA ASN A 247 24.10 5.69 14.50
C ASN A 247 23.27 6.01 15.76
N LYS A 248 23.94 6.19 16.89
CA LYS A 248 23.33 6.66 18.13
C LYS A 248 23.04 8.16 18.00
N SER A 249 21.76 8.51 17.83
CA SER A 249 21.28 9.89 17.67
C SER A 249 20.03 10.12 18.50
N PHE A 250 19.61 11.38 18.64
CA PHE A 250 18.32 11.69 19.27
C PHE A 250 17.17 10.94 18.57
N ASN A 251 17.15 10.94 17.24
CA ASN A 251 16.08 10.33 16.45
C ASN A 251 15.98 8.81 16.67
N THR A 252 17.09 8.08 16.55
CA THR A 252 17.10 6.61 16.74
C THR A 252 16.74 6.20 18.16
N LEU A 253 17.14 6.98 19.17
CA LEU A 253 16.73 6.75 20.57
C LEU A 253 15.28 7.15 20.83
N ASN A 254 14.76 8.20 20.17
CA ASN A 254 13.35 8.59 20.28
C ASN A 254 12.42 7.50 19.73
N THR A 255 12.76 6.90 18.59
CA THR A 255 12.04 5.72 18.06
C THR A 255 12.12 4.54 19.03
N ARG A 256 13.30 4.26 19.62
CA ARG A 256 13.45 3.22 20.65
C ARG A 256 12.53 3.45 21.85
N SER A 257 12.49 4.69 22.34
CA SER A 257 11.59 5.11 23.43
C SER A 257 10.13 4.91 23.04
N GLY A 258 9.73 5.33 21.84
CA GLY A 258 8.38 5.13 21.32
C GLY A 258 7.98 3.66 21.28
N LEU A 259 8.85 2.79 20.78
CA LEU A 259 8.63 1.33 20.75
C LEU A 259 8.48 0.74 22.15
N LEU A 260 9.36 1.13 23.09
CA LEU A 260 9.27 0.70 24.49
C LEU A 260 7.95 1.16 25.14
N LYS A 261 7.52 2.41 24.90
CA LYS A 261 6.21 2.90 25.37
C LYS A 261 5.06 2.08 24.80
N ALA A 262 5.08 1.78 23.50
CA ALA A 262 4.05 0.99 22.83
C ALA A 262 3.99 -0.46 23.35
N LEU A 263 5.13 -1.00 23.81
CA LEU A 263 5.24 -2.29 24.51
C LEU A 263 4.90 -2.22 26.02
N GLY A 264 4.50 -1.05 26.55
CA GLY A 264 4.18 -0.86 27.97
C GLY A 264 5.40 -0.67 28.89
N ARG A 265 6.62 -0.62 28.34
CA ARG A 265 7.91 -0.50 29.06
C ARG A 265 8.29 0.95 29.33
N LYS A 266 7.42 1.70 30.02
CA LYS A 266 7.52 3.17 30.18
C LYS A 266 8.79 3.63 30.91
N GLU A 267 9.22 2.94 31.95
CA GLU A 267 10.41 3.31 32.71
C GLU A 267 11.69 3.16 31.88
N GLU A 268 11.76 2.12 31.06
CA GLU A 268 12.87 1.92 30.12
C GLU A 268 12.86 2.99 29.03
N ALA A 269 11.68 3.33 28.51
CA ALA A 269 11.52 4.41 27.54
C ALA A 269 12.03 5.76 28.09
N ASP A 270 11.70 6.08 29.34
CA ASP A 270 12.16 7.30 30.00
C ASP A 270 13.69 7.33 30.19
N LYS A 271 14.31 6.18 30.53
CA LYS A 271 15.78 6.05 30.59
C LYS A 271 16.42 6.27 29.22
N ILE A 272 15.86 5.67 28.17
CA ILE A 272 16.33 5.87 26.80
C ILE A 272 16.24 7.34 26.38
N MET A 273 15.18 8.04 26.76
CA MET A 273 15.07 9.46 26.46
C MET A 273 16.09 10.29 27.23
N ALA A 274 16.39 9.97 28.49
CA ALA A 274 17.45 10.65 29.24
C ALA A 274 18.80 10.56 28.51
N ASP A 275 19.11 9.40 27.91
CA ASP A 275 20.30 9.21 27.08
C ASP A 275 20.25 9.98 25.74
N ALA A 276 19.06 10.26 25.24
CA ALA A 276 18.85 10.99 23.98
C ALA A 276 19.01 12.51 24.14
N LEU A 277 18.59 13.08 25.28
CA LEU A 277 18.56 14.54 25.50
C LEU A 277 19.89 15.27 25.25
N PRO A 278 21.07 14.73 25.60
CA PRO A 278 22.35 15.38 25.27
C PRO A 278 22.55 15.55 23.75
N LEU A 279 22.03 14.62 22.95
CA LEU A 279 22.16 14.58 21.49
C LEU A 279 21.11 15.44 20.77
N ALA A 280 20.12 15.95 21.49
CA ALA A 280 18.99 16.68 20.94
C ALA A 280 19.39 18.07 20.45
N THR A 281 18.92 18.45 19.27
CA THR A 281 18.90 19.83 18.79
C THR A 281 17.81 20.65 19.50
N GLU A 282 17.79 21.96 19.28
CA GLU A 282 16.70 22.83 19.75
C GLU A 282 15.32 22.33 19.31
N ASN A 283 15.19 21.97 18.03
CA ASN A 283 13.94 21.49 17.45
C ASN A 283 13.53 20.14 18.03
N ASP A 284 14.50 19.24 18.27
CA ASP A 284 14.25 17.94 18.89
C ASP A 284 13.67 18.09 20.30
N LEU A 285 14.27 18.95 21.13
CA LEU A 285 13.78 19.24 22.47
C LEU A 285 12.40 19.88 22.43
N ASN A 286 12.17 20.80 21.50
CA ASN A 286 10.88 21.45 21.35
C ASN A 286 9.79 20.44 20.98
N ASN A 287 10.02 19.61 19.95
CA ASN A 287 9.09 18.58 19.51
C ASN A 287 8.81 17.56 20.61
N TYR A 288 9.84 17.12 21.34
CA TYR A 288 9.68 16.18 22.45
C TYR A 288 8.90 16.78 23.62
N GLY A 289 9.10 18.07 23.92
CA GLY A 289 8.29 18.81 24.90
C GLY A 289 6.80 18.80 24.54
N TYR A 290 6.44 19.09 23.29
CA TYR A 290 5.04 19.02 22.85
C TYR A 290 4.50 17.59 22.79
N GLN A 291 5.33 16.61 22.44
CA GLN A 291 4.94 15.19 22.54
C GLN A 291 4.55 14.85 23.98
N LEU A 292 5.33 15.27 24.98
CA LEU A 292 5.02 15.06 26.40
C LEU A 292 3.73 15.78 26.82
N ILE A 293 3.44 16.98 26.30
CA ILE A 293 2.15 17.66 26.52
C ILE A 293 0.99 16.81 25.99
N ASN A 294 1.09 16.28 24.77
CA ASN A 294 0.05 15.42 24.18
C ASN A 294 -0.13 14.11 24.96
N GLU A 295 0.94 13.61 25.58
CA GLU A 295 0.93 12.48 26.53
C GLU A 295 0.40 12.88 27.94
N GLN A 296 -0.06 14.11 28.15
CA GLN A 296 -0.51 14.68 29.43
C GLN A 296 0.57 14.71 30.52
N ARG A 297 1.85 14.70 30.12
CA ARG A 297 3.03 14.75 31.00
C ARG A 297 3.59 16.15 31.08
N VAL A 298 2.74 17.13 31.42
CA VAL A 298 3.08 18.57 31.38
C VAL A 298 4.29 18.92 32.25
N ASP A 299 4.44 18.32 33.43
CA ASP A 299 5.61 18.58 34.29
C ASP A 299 6.93 18.20 33.62
N LYS A 300 6.98 17.03 32.98
CA LYS A 300 8.17 16.61 32.23
C LYS A 300 8.37 17.46 30.98
N ALA A 301 7.30 17.91 30.32
CA ALA A 301 7.42 18.84 29.21
C ALA A 301 8.09 20.15 29.64
N ILE A 302 7.72 20.69 30.80
CA ILE A 302 8.35 21.88 31.38
C ILE A 302 9.85 21.63 31.60
N GLU A 303 10.25 20.48 32.17
CA GLU A 303 11.67 20.13 32.33
C GLU A 303 12.43 20.14 30.99
N ILE A 304 11.83 19.59 29.94
CA ILE A 304 12.42 19.57 28.59
C ILE A 304 12.52 20.98 27.99
N PHE A 305 11.49 21.82 28.14
CA PHE A 305 11.55 23.20 27.65
C PHE A 305 12.54 24.05 28.45
N ILE A 306 12.69 23.82 29.77
CA ILE A 306 13.76 24.43 30.57
C ILE A 306 15.14 24.02 30.03
N LEU A 307 15.35 22.74 29.77
CA LEU A 307 16.60 22.26 29.16
C LEU A 307 16.83 22.94 27.80
N ASN A 308 15.78 23.11 26.99
CA ASN A 308 15.88 23.78 25.71
C ASN A 308 16.32 25.25 25.86
N THR A 309 15.72 26.01 26.78
CA THR A 309 16.11 27.41 27.02
C THR A 309 17.50 27.54 27.65
N GLN A 310 17.97 26.53 28.40
CA GLN A 310 19.34 26.49 28.90
C GLN A 310 20.36 26.23 27.80
N LYS A 311 20.09 25.29 26.89
CA LYS A 311 20.98 25.01 25.74
C LYS A 311 20.93 26.13 24.69
N ASN A 312 19.77 26.75 24.51
CA ASN A 312 19.50 27.73 23.46
C ASN A 312 18.92 29.04 24.06
N PRO A 313 19.70 29.79 24.85
CA PRO A 313 19.20 30.94 25.62
C PRO A 313 18.71 32.11 24.76
N THR A 314 19.10 32.15 23.48
CA THR A 314 18.67 33.15 22.50
C THR A 314 17.49 32.69 21.66
N SER A 315 16.98 31.48 21.84
CA SER A 315 15.80 30.99 21.10
C SER A 315 14.51 31.59 21.66
N ALA A 316 13.95 32.55 20.94
CA ALA A 316 12.63 33.08 21.28
C ALA A 316 11.55 31.98 21.26
N ASN A 317 11.64 31.01 20.34
CA ASN A 317 10.71 29.89 20.29
C ASN A 317 10.81 29.00 21.55
N GLY A 318 12.01 28.65 22.01
CA GLY A 318 12.18 27.85 23.23
C GLY A 318 11.59 28.52 24.47
N TRP A 319 11.74 29.84 24.62
CA TRP A 319 11.12 30.60 25.70
C TRP A 319 9.59 30.70 25.55
N ASP A 320 9.07 30.83 24.33
CA ASP A 320 7.63 30.82 24.04
C ASP A 320 7.01 29.46 24.45
N SER A 321 7.59 28.35 23.99
CA SER A 321 7.12 27.00 24.32
C SER A 321 7.15 26.70 25.82
N LEU A 322 8.19 27.18 26.52
CA LEU A 322 8.25 27.09 27.98
C LEU A 322 7.11 27.89 28.65
N GLY A 323 6.79 29.06 28.12
CA GLY A 323 5.65 29.87 28.56
C GLY A 323 4.32 29.15 28.39
N GLU A 324 4.11 28.49 27.25
CA GLU A 324 2.91 27.68 26.99
C GLU A 324 2.78 26.52 27.96
N ALA A 325 3.87 25.80 28.22
CA ALA A 325 3.86 24.67 29.15
C ALA A 325 3.50 25.11 30.59
N TYR A 326 4.03 26.25 31.05
CA TYR A 326 3.61 26.83 32.33
C TYR A 326 2.16 27.30 32.33
N ALA A 327 1.68 27.90 31.23
CA ALA A 327 0.29 28.32 31.11
C ALA A 327 -0.67 27.12 31.19
N LEU A 328 -0.34 26.01 30.52
CA LEU A 328 -1.09 24.75 30.58
C LEU A 328 -1.10 24.15 32.01
N LYS A 329 0.00 24.29 32.76
CA LYS A 329 0.07 23.89 34.18
C LYS A 329 -0.73 24.82 35.10
N GLY A 330 -1.15 25.98 34.62
CA GLY A 330 -1.80 27.03 35.43
C GLY A 330 -0.81 27.92 36.19
N ASP A 331 0.50 27.79 35.94
CA ASP A 331 1.53 28.65 36.53
C ASP A 331 1.64 29.96 35.75
N LYS A 332 0.72 30.85 36.08
CA LYS A 332 0.59 32.16 35.42
C LYS A 332 1.84 33.03 35.55
N GLU A 333 2.53 32.98 36.69
CA GLU A 333 3.70 33.83 36.93
C GLU A 333 4.85 33.44 36.00
N ASN A 334 5.18 32.14 35.97
CA ASN A 334 6.24 31.65 35.10
C ASN A 334 5.84 31.74 33.62
N ALA A 335 4.56 31.51 33.27
CA ALA A 335 4.10 31.71 31.90
C ALA A 335 4.37 33.14 31.40
N ILE A 336 3.91 34.15 32.15
CA ILE A 336 4.11 35.57 31.79
C ILE A 336 5.61 35.90 31.67
N LYS A 337 6.43 35.45 32.62
CA LYS A 337 7.88 35.66 32.61
C LYS A 337 8.52 35.15 31.33
N ASN A 338 8.16 33.94 30.90
CA ASN A 338 8.76 33.30 29.73
C ASN A 338 8.28 33.91 28.41
N PHE A 339 6.99 34.26 28.28
CA PHE A 339 6.51 35.00 27.10
C PHE A 339 7.16 36.39 26.96
N LYS A 340 7.34 37.12 28.07
CA LYS A 340 8.09 38.40 28.04
C LYS A 340 9.55 38.19 27.64
N LYS A 341 10.18 37.10 28.10
CA LYS A 341 11.54 36.75 27.69
C LYS A 341 11.61 36.42 26.20
N SER A 342 10.67 35.63 25.66
CA SER A 342 10.55 35.37 24.22
C SER A 342 10.47 36.67 23.41
N LEU A 343 9.54 37.58 23.77
CA LEU A 343 9.36 38.87 23.07
C LEU A 343 10.61 39.76 23.10
N SER A 344 11.40 39.72 24.17
CA SER A 344 12.65 40.48 24.29
C SER A 344 13.74 40.04 23.30
N LEU A 345 13.59 38.86 22.69
CA LEU A 345 14.56 38.27 21.76
C LEU A 345 14.22 38.53 20.29
N ASN A 346 13.30 39.47 20.00
CA ASN A 346 12.83 39.80 18.65
C ASN A 346 12.33 38.57 17.85
N PRO A 347 11.30 37.85 18.35
CA PRO A 347 10.81 36.64 17.70
C PRO A 347 10.26 36.88 16.28
N PRO A 348 10.26 35.85 15.41
CA PRO A 348 9.47 35.84 14.19
C PRO A 348 7.98 36.14 14.47
N ALA A 349 7.25 36.62 13.45
CA ALA A 349 5.88 37.08 13.60
C ALA A 349 4.93 36.05 14.26
N GLY A 350 5.08 34.76 13.94
CA GLY A 350 4.28 33.69 14.54
C GLY A 350 4.50 33.55 16.05
N THR A 351 5.75 33.39 16.47
CA THR A 351 6.13 33.31 17.90
C THR A 351 5.75 34.58 18.65
N LYS A 352 5.95 35.76 18.03
CA LYS A 352 5.54 37.04 18.61
C LYS A 352 4.03 37.09 18.88
N ALA A 353 3.22 36.77 17.87
CA ALA A 353 1.77 36.78 17.98
C ALA A 353 1.26 35.77 19.03
N ASN A 354 1.92 34.60 19.15
CA ASN A 354 1.58 33.61 20.16
C ASN A 354 1.85 34.13 21.58
N SER A 355 3.06 34.63 21.85
CA SER A 355 3.43 35.23 23.13
C SER A 355 2.48 36.38 23.52
N GLU A 356 2.17 37.30 22.61
CA GLU A 356 1.25 38.43 22.87
C GLU A 356 -0.18 37.95 23.17
N LYS A 357 -0.67 36.94 22.44
CA LYS A 357 -1.97 36.32 22.69
C LYS A 357 -2.04 35.75 24.11
N TYR A 358 -1.05 34.96 24.53
CA TYR A 358 -1.06 34.37 25.87
C TYR A 358 -0.91 35.42 26.97
N LEU A 359 -0.04 36.42 26.79
CA LEU A 359 0.08 37.53 27.75
C LEU A 359 -1.26 38.24 27.96
N LYS A 360 -2.00 38.51 26.88
CA LYS A 360 -3.35 39.08 26.95
C LYS A 360 -4.33 38.16 27.69
N GLN A 361 -4.34 36.86 27.38
CA GLN A 361 -5.20 35.88 28.03
C GLN A 361 -4.90 35.75 29.53
N LEU A 362 -3.63 35.85 29.90
CA LEU A 362 -3.17 35.85 31.28
C LEU A 362 -3.34 37.22 31.96
N GLY A 363 -3.84 38.25 31.27
CA GLY A 363 -4.05 39.58 31.85
C GLY A 363 -2.74 40.30 32.24
N ALA A 364 -1.63 39.95 31.59
CA ALA A 364 -0.39 40.71 31.68
C ALA A 364 -0.52 41.96 30.80
N LYS A 365 -0.29 43.13 31.40
CA LYS A 365 -0.16 44.40 30.67
C LYS A 365 1.21 44.53 30.03
#